data_AF-A0A1H8WXI8-F1
#
_entry.id   AF-A0A1H8WXI8-F1
#
_cell.length_a   1.000
_cell.length_b   1.000
_cell.length_c   1.000
_cell.angle_alpha   90.00
_cell.angle_beta   90.00
_cell.angle_gamma   90.00
#
_symmetry.space_group_name_H-M   'P 1'
#
loop_
_entity.id
_entity.type
_entity.pdbx_description
1 polymer ?
#
loop_
_entity_poly.entity_id
_entity_poly.type
_entity_poly.pdbx_seq_one_letter_code
_entity_poly.pdbx_strand_id
1 'polypeptide(L)'
;MTQISRFTGEIVPLAQRVTGDRDESAAPEGGGGFADYALVSLHCLRIYLDTSYRMTIDLLKEMPQIIGEIGLDAADLPSPSTLCKAFDRFNMSVCRVLLRHSAQLHDPSKHGAVDATFYERDAASRHYCNRTNYRVQKLKVTKLVDTDSQAILDVHCSTTREGSDADLCGQIARR
;
A
#
# COMPACT_ATOMS: atom_id res chain seq x y z
N MET A 1 -24.20 11.82 -0.87
CA MET A 1 -22.77 11.51 -1.16
C MET A 1 -22.72 10.13 -1.80
N THR A 2 -21.98 9.95 -2.89
CA THR A 2 -21.80 8.63 -3.52
C THR A 2 -20.84 7.78 -2.68
N GLN A 3 -20.85 6.45 -2.85
CA GLN A 3 -19.92 5.57 -2.12
C GLN A 3 -18.45 5.93 -2.40
N ILE A 4 -18.13 6.29 -3.64
CA ILE A 4 -16.78 6.71 -4.03
C ILE A 4 -16.36 8.04 -3.40
N SER A 5 -17.23 9.06 -3.37
CA SER A 5 -16.91 10.33 -2.70
C SER A 5 -16.71 10.14 -1.19
N ARG A 6 -17.51 9.29 -0.54
CA ARG A 6 -17.29 8.94 0.87
C ARG A 6 -15.94 8.24 1.07
N PHE A 7 -15.60 7.27 0.22
CA PHE A 7 -14.32 6.57 0.29
C PHE A 7 -13.14 7.53 0.09
N THR A 8 -13.23 8.44 -0.90
CA THR A 8 -12.21 9.44 -1.17
C THR A 8 -12.04 10.41 0.01
N GLY A 9 -13.15 10.91 0.57
CA GLY A 9 -13.13 11.76 1.76
C GLY A 9 -12.55 11.09 3.01
N GLU A 10 -12.60 9.76 3.12
CA GLU A 10 -11.96 9.00 4.20
C GLU A 10 -10.47 8.74 3.93
N ILE A 11 -10.10 8.40 2.68
CA ILE A 11 -8.74 7.99 2.36
C ILE A 11 -7.77 9.17 2.25
N VAL A 12 -8.19 10.34 1.76
CA VAL A 12 -7.29 11.50 1.58
C VAL A 12 -6.71 11.98 2.91
N PRO A 13 -7.51 12.22 3.98
CA PRO A 13 -6.96 12.62 5.28
C PRO A 13 -6.12 11.52 5.94
N LEU A 14 -6.42 10.25 5.64
CA LEU A 14 -5.61 9.13 6.09
C LEU A 14 -4.25 9.13 5.39
N ALA A 15 -4.22 9.26 4.07
CA ALA A 15 -3.01 9.33 3.27
C ALA A 15 -2.10 10.47 3.74
N GLN A 16 -2.65 11.69 3.89
CA GLN A 16 -1.91 12.85 4.39
C GLN A 16 -1.26 12.60 5.75
N ARG A 17 -1.96 11.92 6.66
CA ARG A 17 -1.44 11.60 7.99
C ARG A 17 -0.30 10.59 7.94
N VAL A 18 -0.38 9.63 7.03
CA VAL A 18 0.57 8.52 6.93
C VAL A 18 1.83 8.92 6.18
N THR A 19 1.72 9.80 5.19
CA THR A 19 2.87 10.31 4.44
C THR A 19 3.54 11.49 5.13
N GLY A 20 2.78 12.27 5.93
CA GLY A 20 3.27 13.47 6.60
C GLY A 20 2.97 14.77 5.84
N ASP A 21 2.24 14.68 4.73
CA ASP A 21 2.08 15.75 3.74
C ASP A 21 0.82 16.60 3.96
N ARG A 22 0.42 16.83 5.21
CA ARG A 22 -0.90 17.47 5.50
C ARG A 22 -1.05 18.86 4.87
N ASP A 23 0.06 19.57 4.66
CA ASP A 23 0.08 20.93 4.13
C ASP A 23 0.68 21.02 2.70
N GLU A 24 0.96 19.87 2.05
CA GLU A 24 1.53 19.87 0.69
C GLU A 24 0.45 19.94 -0.40
N SER A 25 0.74 20.70 -1.46
CA SER A 25 -0.06 20.68 -2.68
C SER A 25 0.09 19.32 -3.37
N ALA A 26 -1.02 18.72 -3.81
CA ALA A 26 -1.03 17.43 -4.48
C ALA A 26 -0.15 17.44 -5.76
N ALA A 27 -0.17 18.55 -6.48
CA ALA A 27 0.67 18.83 -7.64
C ALA A 27 1.22 20.28 -7.53
N PRO A 28 2.46 20.48 -7.05
CA PRO A 28 3.04 21.80 -6.92
C PRO A 28 3.26 22.49 -8.27
N GLU A 29 2.92 23.78 -8.36
CA GLU A 29 3.19 24.61 -9.54
C GLU A 29 4.71 24.75 -9.76
N GLY A 30 5.16 24.61 -11.02
CA GLY A 30 6.57 24.76 -11.40
C GLY A 30 7.35 23.44 -11.57
N GLY A 31 6.69 22.30 -11.33
CA GLY A 31 7.29 20.97 -11.50
C GLY A 31 8.09 20.52 -10.28
N GLY A 32 7.92 19.25 -9.91
CA GLY A 32 8.51 18.69 -8.68
C GLY A 32 8.02 17.27 -8.36
N GLY A 33 7.00 16.79 -9.05
CA GLY A 33 6.37 15.49 -8.80
C GLY A 33 5.01 15.67 -8.13
N PHE A 34 4.45 14.56 -7.66
CA PHE A 34 3.20 14.54 -6.90
C PHE A 34 3.51 14.35 -5.43
N ALA A 35 2.71 14.95 -4.55
CA ALA A 35 2.76 14.63 -3.13
C ALA A 35 2.44 13.14 -2.89
N ASP A 36 3.07 12.53 -1.89
CA ASP A 36 2.92 11.10 -1.65
C ASP A 36 1.47 10.77 -1.25
N TYR A 37 0.78 11.64 -0.50
CA TYR A 37 -0.62 11.42 -0.15
C TYR A 37 -1.54 11.33 -1.38
N ALA A 38 -1.26 12.11 -2.42
CA ALA A 38 -2.05 12.13 -3.65
C ALA A 38 -1.87 10.80 -4.39
N LEU A 39 -0.62 10.33 -4.50
CA LEU A 39 -0.30 9.04 -5.11
C LEU A 39 -0.92 7.88 -4.32
N VAL A 40 -0.81 7.89 -2.98
CA VAL A 40 -1.43 6.88 -2.10
C VAL A 40 -2.95 6.85 -2.30
N SER A 41 -3.61 8.01 -2.32
CA SER A 41 -5.06 8.12 -2.54
C SER A 41 -5.48 7.55 -3.90
N LEU A 42 -4.73 7.86 -4.96
CA LEU A 42 -4.97 7.31 -6.30
C LEU A 42 -4.80 5.78 -6.34
N HIS A 43 -3.82 5.23 -5.62
CA HIS A 43 -3.65 3.78 -5.51
C HIS A 43 -4.78 3.11 -4.75
N CYS A 44 -5.27 3.72 -3.67
CA CYS A 44 -6.43 3.22 -2.93
C CYS A 44 -7.68 3.24 -3.80
N LEU A 45 -7.91 4.30 -4.58
CA LEU A 45 -9.00 4.37 -5.55
C LEU A 45 -8.87 3.32 -6.66
N ARG A 46 -7.67 3.08 -7.17
CA ARG A 46 -7.38 2.01 -8.14
C ARG A 46 -7.83 0.64 -7.59
N ILE A 47 -7.50 0.35 -6.34
CA ILE A 47 -7.87 -0.90 -5.65
C ILE A 47 -9.38 -0.95 -5.40
N TYR A 48 -9.97 0.13 -4.89
CA TYR A 48 -11.40 0.22 -4.62
C TYR A 48 -12.26 0.03 -5.88
N LEU A 49 -11.83 0.59 -7.01
CA LEU A 49 -12.48 0.43 -8.31
C LEU A 49 -12.16 -0.90 -8.99
N ASP A 50 -11.21 -1.67 -8.47
CA ASP A 50 -10.69 -2.91 -9.07
C ASP A 50 -10.29 -2.73 -10.55
N THR A 51 -9.50 -1.69 -10.82
CA THR A 51 -9.11 -1.32 -12.19
C THR A 51 -7.60 -1.37 -12.42
N SER A 52 -7.22 -1.48 -13.70
CA SER A 52 -5.83 -1.28 -14.11
C SER A 52 -5.41 0.18 -13.98
N TYR A 53 -4.12 0.46 -13.85
CA TYR A 53 -3.59 1.83 -13.76
C TYR A 53 -4.10 2.76 -14.86
N ARG A 54 -4.21 2.27 -16.10
CA ARG A 54 -4.69 3.07 -17.23
C ARG A 54 -6.17 3.39 -17.09
N MET A 55 -6.97 2.36 -16.81
CA MET A 55 -8.41 2.51 -16.65
C MET A 55 -8.76 3.41 -15.46
N THR A 56 -8.00 3.33 -14.36
CA THR A 56 -8.20 4.22 -13.20
C THR A 56 -8.00 5.67 -13.59
N ILE A 57 -6.90 6.01 -14.28
CA ILE A 57 -6.65 7.40 -14.71
C ILE A 57 -7.72 7.86 -15.72
N ASP A 58 -8.12 7.00 -16.66
CA ASP A 58 -9.14 7.34 -17.65
C ASP A 58 -10.51 7.57 -16.97
N LEU A 59 -10.90 6.75 -16.01
CA LEU A 59 -12.13 6.96 -15.21
C LEU A 59 -12.06 8.24 -14.37
N LEU A 60 -10.92 8.50 -13.70
CA LEU A 60 -10.78 9.66 -12.83
C LEU A 60 -10.80 10.99 -13.59
N LYS A 61 -10.40 11.02 -14.87
CA LYS A 61 -10.58 12.20 -15.75
C LYS A 61 -12.05 12.57 -15.92
N GLU A 62 -12.93 11.58 -15.97
CA GLU A 62 -14.38 11.76 -16.08
C GLU A 62 -15.04 12.05 -14.71
N MET A 63 -14.25 12.12 -13.63
CA MET A 63 -14.73 12.30 -12.26
C MET A 63 -14.05 13.50 -11.57
N PRO A 64 -14.18 14.73 -12.12
CA PRO A 64 -13.50 15.93 -11.62
C PRO A 64 -13.77 16.21 -10.14
N GLN A 65 -14.96 15.88 -9.67
CA GLN A 65 -15.32 16.06 -8.26
C GLN A 65 -14.47 15.16 -7.33
N ILE A 66 -14.14 13.94 -7.75
CA ILE A 66 -13.36 12.99 -6.94
C ILE A 66 -11.88 13.35 -6.91
N ILE A 67 -11.32 13.76 -8.05
CA ILE A 67 -9.93 14.21 -8.10
C ILE A 67 -9.74 15.56 -7.37
N GLY A 68 -10.76 16.42 -7.39
CA GLY A 68 -10.78 17.66 -6.61
C GLY A 68 -10.73 17.41 -5.10
N GLU A 69 -11.31 16.32 -4.59
CA GLU A 69 -11.17 15.92 -3.18
C GLU A 69 -9.72 15.53 -2.81
N ILE A 70 -8.92 15.09 -3.78
CA ILE A 70 -7.48 14.80 -3.61
C ILE A 70 -6.63 16.08 -3.75
N GLY A 71 -7.21 17.17 -4.26
CA GLY A 71 -6.49 18.40 -4.59
C GLY A 71 -5.82 18.38 -5.98
N LEU A 72 -6.32 17.56 -6.90
CA LEU A 72 -5.83 17.46 -8.28
C LEU A 72 -6.89 17.91 -9.29
N ASP A 73 -6.46 18.53 -10.38
CA ASP A 73 -7.29 18.70 -11.57
C ASP A 73 -7.08 17.57 -12.59
N ALA A 74 -8.01 17.45 -13.55
CA ALA A 74 -7.95 16.40 -14.57
C ALA A 74 -6.70 16.52 -15.47
N ALA A 75 -6.21 17.76 -15.64
CA ALA A 75 -4.98 18.06 -16.35
C ALA A 75 -3.73 17.64 -15.58
N ASP A 76 -3.81 17.58 -14.25
CA ASP A 76 -2.69 17.25 -13.37
C ASP A 76 -2.59 15.75 -13.09
N LEU A 77 -3.55 14.93 -13.50
CA LEU A 77 -3.51 13.50 -13.21
C LEU A 77 -2.21 12.84 -13.71
N PRO A 78 -1.55 12.01 -12.88
CA PRO A 78 -0.33 11.34 -13.27
C PRO A 78 -0.57 10.41 -14.45
N SER A 79 0.45 10.24 -15.28
CA SER A 79 0.43 9.16 -16.28
C SER A 79 0.29 7.79 -15.58
N PRO A 80 -0.33 6.78 -16.21
CA PRO A 80 -0.47 5.45 -15.60
C PRO A 80 0.86 4.82 -15.18
N SER A 81 1.95 5.09 -15.91
CA SER A 81 3.28 4.60 -15.57
C SER A 81 3.90 5.35 -14.38
N THR A 82 3.60 6.64 -14.22
CA THR A 82 3.97 7.42 -13.03
C THR A 82 3.30 6.84 -11.79
N LEU A 83 2.00 6.56 -11.87
CA LEU A 83 1.26 5.92 -10.76
C LEU A 83 1.83 4.53 -10.46
N CYS A 84 2.06 3.70 -11.48
CA CYS A 84 2.68 2.38 -11.28
C CYS A 84 4.04 2.47 -10.56
N LYS A 85 4.93 3.37 -10.98
CA LYS A 85 6.25 3.55 -10.36
C LYS A 85 6.18 4.19 -8.97
N ALA A 86 5.13 4.95 -8.68
CA ALA A 86 4.92 5.52 -7.35
C ALA A 86 4.76 4.43 -6.30
N PHE A 87 4.01 3.37 -6.62
CA PHE A 87 3.80 2.24 -5.72
C PHE A 87 5.11 1.63 -5.19
N ASP A 88 6.09 1.45 -6.08
CA ASP A 88 7.37 0.83 -5.74
C ASP A 88 8.20 1.68 -4.76
N ARG A 89 7.89 2.98 -4.64
CA ARG A 89 8.58 3.92 -3.74
C ARG A 89 7.94 3.97 -2.35
N PHE A 90 6.72 3.48 -2.19
CA PHE A 90 6.04 3.54 -0.90
C PHE A 90 6.76 2.69 0.14
N ASN A 91 7.01 3.29 1.30
CA ASN A 91 7.54 2.57 2.42
C ASN A 91 6.49 1.56 2.93
N MET A 92 6.95 0.36 3.34
CA MET A 92 6.10 -0.64 3.99
C MET A 92 5.33 -0.09 5.20
N SER A 93 5.83 0.95 5.86
CA SER A 93 5.09 1.65 6.93
C SER A 93 3.74 2.18 6.45
N VAL A 94 3.67 2.76 5.24
CA VAL A 94 2.43 3.29 4.65
C VAL A 94 1.42 2.15 4.48
N CYS A 95 1.85 1.07 3.82
CA CYS A 95 1.02 -0.11 3.61
C CYS A 95 0.54 -0.73 4.92
N ARG A 96 1.38 -0.80 5.95
CA ARG A 96 0.99 -1.34 7.26
C ARG A 96 -0.02 -0.46 7.99
N VAL A 97 0.07 0.87 7.87
CA VAL A 97 -0.93 1.75 8.49
C VAL A 97 -2.28 1.62 7.77
N LEU A 98 -2.27 1.59 6.43
CA LEU A 98 -3.50 1.34 5.66
C LEU A 98 -4.13 -0.02 5.99
N LEU A 99 -3.32 -1.07 6.09
CA LEU A 99 -3.77 -2.39 6.52
C LEU A 99 -4.40 -2.35 7.90
N ARG A 100 -3.78 -1.66 8.86
CA ARG A 100 -4.31 -1.52 10.21
C ARG A 100 -5.67 -0.80 10.22
N HIS A 101 -5.80 0.26 9.44
CA HIS A 101 -7.09 0.96 9.30
C HIS A 101 -8.14 0.06 8.67
N SER A 102 -7.80 -0.69 7.63
CA SER A 102 -8.71 -1.68 7.04
C SER A 102 -9.10 -2.74 8.06
N ALA A 103 -8.15 -3.28 8.83
CA ALA A 103 -8.39 -4.30 9.84
C ALA A 103 -9.36 -3.83 10.94
N GLN A 104 -9.30 -2.55 11.31
CA GLN A 104 -10.22 -1.93 12.29
C GLN A 104 -11.67 -1.81 11.79
N LEU A 105 -11.90 -1.92 10.48
CA LEU A 105 -13.26 -1.97 9.91
C LEU A 105 -13.89 -3.35 10.03
N HIS A 106 -13.09 -4.38 10.34
CA HIS A 106 -13.56 -5.72 10.64
C HIS A 106 -13.80 -5.86 12.14
N ASP A 107 -14.77 -6.69 12.52
CA ASP A 107 -14.93 -7.17 13.90
C ASP A 107 -14.18 -8.51 14.02
N PRO A 108 -12.92 -8.53 14.50
CA PRO A 108 -12.11 -9.73 14.47
C PRO A 108 -12.69 -10.77 15.42
N SER A 109 -12.68 -12.02 14.99
CA SER A 109 -13.11 -13.14 15.82
C SER A 109 -12.16 -13.32 17.01
N LYS A 110 -12.59 -14.18 17.95
CA LYS A 110 -11.77 -14.57 19.10
C LYS A 110 -10.45 -15.25 18.68
N HIS A 111 -10.38 -15.83 17.48
CA HIS A 111 -9.26 -16.67 17.06
C HIS A 111 -8.58 -16.09 15.81
N GLY A 112 -7.29 -15.81 15.94
CA GLY A 112 -6.42 -15.49 14.81
C GLY A 112 -5.58 -16.70 14.41
N ALA A 113 -5.32 -16.84 13.11
CA ALA A 113 -4.32 -17.74 12.56
C ALA A 113 -3.08 -16.93 12.17
N VAL A 114 -1.91 -17.55 12.30
CA VAL A 114 -0.66 -16.99 11.77
C VAL A 114 -0.17 -17.88 10.66
N ASP A 115 0.06 -17.29 9.50
CA ASP A 115 0.66 -17.96 8.34
C ASP A 115 1.99 -17.28 7.98
N ALA A 116 3.00 -18.07 7.65
CA ALA A 116 4.30 -17.59 7.24
C ALA A 116 4.63 -18.14 5.85
N THR A 117 4.65 -17.24 4.86
CA THR A 117 5.01 -17.57 3.48
C THR A 117 6.41 -17.05 3.15
N PHE A 118 7.24 -17.87 2.51
CA PHE A 118 8.52 -17.44 1.97
C PHE A 118 8.39 -17.12 0.47
N TYR A 119 8.79 -15.92 0.08
CA TYR A 119 8.89 -15.48 -1.30
C TYR A 119 10.37 -15.39 -1.70
N GLU A 120 10.73 -15.95 -2.84
CA GLU A 120 12.05 -15.76 -3.42
C GLU A 120 12.07 -14.40 -4.13
N ARG A 121 12.92 -13.46 -3.68
CA ARG A 121 13.16 -12.21 -4.41
C ARG A 121 14.18 -12.50 -5.49
N ASP A 122 13.72 -12.55 -6.73
CA ASP A 122 14.47 -12.80 -7.97
C ASP A 122 15.29 -14.10 -8.02
N ALA A 123 14.94 -14.95 -8.97
CA ALA A 123 15.79 -16.05 -9.41
C ALA A 123 17.00 -15.49 -10.17
N ALA A 124 18.04 -15.07 -9.46
CA ALA A 124 19.32 -14.73 -10.07
C ALA A 124 20.12 -16.00 -10.39
N SER A 125 20.75 -16.04 -11.58
CA SER A 125 21.60 -17.19 -11.95
C SER A 125 22.79 -17.29 -10.99
N ARG A 126 23.21 -18.52 -10.65
CA ARG A 126 24.41 -18.75 -9.80
C ARG A 126 25.63 -17.98 -10.31
N HIS A 127 25.79 -17.89 -11.63
CA HIS A 127 26.87 -17.14 -12.26
C HIS A 127 26.79 -15.64 -11.96
N TYR A 128 25.61 -15.03 -12.11
CA TYR A 128 25.40 -13.61 -11.77
C TYR A 128 25.63 -13.35 -10.29
N CYS A 129 25.09 -14.20 -9.41
CA CYS A 129 25.29 -14.12 -7.96
C CYS A 129 26.76 -14.13 -7.57
N ASN A 130 27.54 -15.08 -8.12
CA ASN A 130 28.97 -15.19 -7.83
C ASN A 130 29.77 -13.99 -8.35
N ARG A 131 29.44 -13.46 -9.54
CA ARG A 131 30.17 -12.33 -10.15
C ARG A 131 29.93 -11.01 -9.41
N THR A 132 28.71 -10.79 -8.94
CA THR A 132 28.30 -9.52 -8.33
C THR A 132 28.32 -9.55 -6.80
N ASN A 133 28.65 -10.70 -6.21
CA ASN A 133 28.46 -10.99 -4.79
C ASN A 133 27.00 -10.78 -4.34
N TYR A 134 26.03 -10.98 -5.25
CA TYR A 134 24.61 -10.85 -4.97
C TYR A 134 24.12 -12.09 -4.21
N ARG A 135 23.57 -11.87 -3.01
CA ARG A 135 22.88 -12.90 -2.23
C ARG A 135 21.37 -12.78 -2.46
N VAL A 136 20.76 -13.83 -3.01
CA VAL A 136 19.30 -13.96 -3.12
C VAL A 136 18.72 -13.93 -1.71
N GLN A 137 18.03 -12.84 -1.37
CA GLN A 137 17.36 -12.69 -0.09
C GLN A 137 15.95 -13.29 -0.21
N LYS A 138 15.67 -14.35 0.56
CA LYS A 138 14.31 -14.83 0.73
C LYS A 138 13.55 -13.83 1.59
N LEU A 139 12.42 -13.34 1.09
CA LEU A 139 11.49 -12.52 1.86
C LEU A 139 10.58 -13.46 2.65
N LYS A 140 10.63 -13.38 3.96
CA LYS A 140 9.67 -14.03 4.84
C LYS A 140 8.54 -13.06 5.14
N VAL A 141 7.32 -13.48 4.87
CA VAL A 141 6.11 -12.69 5.12
C VAL A 141 5.23 -13.47 6.08
N THR A 142 5.09 -12.98 7.30
CA THR A 142 4.23 -13.54 8.33
C THR A 142 2.96 -12.68 8.44
N LYS A 143 1.80 -13.30 8.29
CA LYS A 143 0.48 -12.65 8.29
C LYS A 143 -0.30 -13.10 9.50
N LEU A 144 -0.95 -12.17 10.20
CA LEU A 144 -2.03 -12.47 11.14
C LEU A 144 -3.35 -12.37 10.38
N VAL A 145 -4.13 -13.43 10.44
CA VAL A 145 -5.37 -13.58 9.70
C VAL A 145 -6.49 -13.91 10.67
N ASP A 146 -7.62 -13.23 10.53
CA ASP A 146 -8.83 -13.60 11.26
C ASP A 146 -9.41 -14.92 10.74
N THR A 147 -9.75 -15.85 11.63
CA THR A 147 -10.18 -17.19 11.20
C THR A 147 -11.59 -17.24 10.62
N ASP A 148 -12.47 -16.31 10.99
CA ASP A 148 -13.85 -16.30 10.52
C ASP A 148 -13.99 -15.51 9.21
N SER A 149 -13.53 -14.26 9.19
CA SER A 149 -13.61 -13.36 8.03
C SER A 149 -12.51 -13.57 6.99
N GLN A 150 -11.44 -14.30 7.34
CA GLN A 150 -10.23 -14.46 6.52
C GLN A 150 -9.52 -13.12 6.21
N ALA A 151 -9.85 -12.06 6.94
CA ALA A 151 -9.20 -10.76 6.79
C ALA A 151 -7.76 -10.81 7.29
N ILE A 152 -6.83 -10.22 6.52
CA ILE A 152 -5.46 -10.01 6.98
C ILE A 152 -5.49 -8.82 7.95
N LEU A 153 -5.13 -9.05 9.20
CA LEU A 153 -5.15 -8.04 10.27
C LEU A 153 -3.81 -7.32 10.41
N ASP A 154 -2.70 -8.02 10.16
CA ASP A 154 -1.36 -7.44 10.17
C ASP A 154 -0.39 -8.29 9.35
N VAL A 155 0.72 -7.69 8.95
CA VAL A 155 1.80 -8.34 8.22
C VAL A 155 3.16 -7.90 8.76
N HIS A 156 4.07 -8.86 8.85
CA HIS A 156 5.49 -8.60 9.07
C HIS A 156 6.30 -9.17 7.90
N CYS A 157 7.12 -8.31 7.29
CA CYS A 157 8.00 -8.68 6.18
C CYS A 157 9.45 -8.56 6.66
N SER A 158 10.23 -9.63 6.54
CA SER A 158 11.66 -9.63 6.85
C SER A 158 12.47 -10.25 5.72
N THR A 159 13.62 -9.66 5.42
CA THR A 159 14.65 -10.23 4.53
C THR A 159 15.76 -10.93 5.32
N THR A 160 15.76 -10.82 6.64
CA THR A 160 16.69 -11.53 7.53
C THR A 160 16.04 -12.81 8.04
N ARG A 161 16.87 -13.85 8.24
CA ARG A 161 16.43 -15.09 8.90
C ARG A 161 16.53 -15.01 10.43
N GLU A 162 16.64 -13.79 10.96
CA GLU A 162 16.80 -13.56 12.39
C GLU A 162 15.43 -13.52 13.08
N GLY A 163 15.32 -14.20 14.23
CA GLY A 163 14.08 -14.35 14.99
C GLY A 163 13.27 -15.60 14.65
N SER A 164 12.69 -16.22 15.68
CA SER A 164 11.75 -17.35 15.51
C SER A 164 10.40 -16.86 14.99
N ASP A 165 9.69 -17.71 14.25
CA ASP A 165 8.26 -17.47 13.97
C ASP A 165 7.48 -17.24 15.26
N ALA A 166 7.81 -17.95 16.34
CA ALA A 166 7.12 -17.81 17.63
C ALA A 166 7.27 -16.39 18.23
N ASP A 167 8.44 -15.77 18.09
CA ASP A 167 8.70 -14.42 18.63
C ASP A 167 7.90 -13.37 17.85
N LEU A 168 7.87 -13.53 16.52
CA LEU A 168 7.07 -12.72 15.60
C LEU A 168 5.57 -12.90 15.84
N CYS A 169 5.11 -14.13 16.01
CA CYS A 169 3.73 -14.45 16.39
C CYS A 169 3.34 -13.73 17.68
N GLY A 170 4.20 -13.77 18.70
CA GLY A 170 3.96 -13.06 19.96
C GLY A 170 3.87 -11.54 19.79
N GLN A 171 4.66 -10.94 18.91
CA GLN A 171 4.59 -9.50 18.63
C GLN A 171 3.32 -9.11 17.87
N ILE A 172 2.93 -9.91 16.87
CA ILE A 172 1.78 -9.62 16.03
C ILE A 172 0.46 -9.89 16.78
N ALA A 173 0.41 -10.94 17.61
CA ALA A 173 -0.78 -11.32 18.39
C ALA A 173 -1.02 -10.47 19.66
N ARG A 174 -0.06 -9.64 20.09
CA ARG A 174 -0.23 -8.73 21.25
C ARG A 174 -0.94 -7.43 20.91
N ARG A 175 -1.35 -7.24 19.66
CA ARG A 175 -2.07 -6.05 19.19
C ARG A 175 -3.56 -6.24 19.31
#